data_AF-A0A2R6P5J1-F1
#
_entry.id   AF-A0A2R6P5J1-F1
#
_cell.length_a   1.000
_cell.length_b   1.000
_cell.length_c   1.000
_cell.angle_alpha   90.00
_cell.angle_beta   90.00
_cell.angle_gamma   90.00
#
_symmetry.space_group_name_H-M   'P 1'
#
loop_
_entity.id
_entity.type
_entity.pdbx_description
1 polymer ?
#
loop_
_entity_poly.entity_id
_entity_poly.type
_entity_poly.pdbx_seq_one_letter_code
_entity_poly.pdbx_strand_id
1 'polypeptide(L)'
;MSYLKRFYLKNTVMDWHPKNVMLTALFLATKTTNHPIALEAYTSRIPKTAPNDVLDLEFLVAQSLSFDFTIWHAHRALWGLWLDLQNLPDIRTDELKRAYDVALTHVRASRLTDAELIYTPSQIALACLSLASPQLASAWALSKSDSPLPSPPASPSAESPVLILVALIKAMIVTNGSPPDVESVREVDRRLKICKNPEKVVGSNAYIKKQEEQERKAQEKRKRKAELVRKAMEDGDPFGNEFTEKDELDDDDD
;
A
#
# COMPACT_ATOMS: atom_id res chain seq x y z
N MET A 1 -5.99 1.35 1.76
CA MET A 1 -5.68 0.05 2.41
C MET A 1 -4.41 -0.57 1.84
N SER A 2 -4.29 -0.67 0.53
CA SER A 2 -3.11 -1.27 -0.13
C SER A 2 -1.81 -0.57 0.26
N TYR A 3 -1.77 0.77 0.30
CA TYR A 3 -0.61 1.51 0.82
C TYR A 3 -0.26 1.16 2.27
N LEU A 4 -1.25 1.01 3.14
CA LEU A 4 -1.04 0.66 4.55
C LEU A 4 -0.39 -0.72 4.69
N LYS A 5 -0.89 -1.71 3.94
CA LYS A 5 -0.31 -3.06 3.93
C LYS A 5 1.12 -3.06 3.40
N ARG A 6 1.36 -2.42 2.25
CA ARG A 6 2.71 -2.30 1.66
C ARG A 6 3.69 -1.59 2.60
N PHE A 7 3.23 -0.57 3.33
CA PHE A 7 4.05 0.14 4.31
C PHE A 7 4.47 -0.78 5.47
N TYR A 8 3.52 -1.53 6.05
CA TYR A 8 3.78 -2.41 7.20
C TYR A 8 4.42 -3.75 6.85
N LEU A 9 4.58 -4.08 5.57
CA LEU A 9 5.46 -5.18 5.16
C LEU A 9 6.95 -4.85 5.38
N LYS A 10 7.32 -3.57 5.30
CA LYS A 10 8.71 -3.09 5.44
C LYS A 10 8.98 -2.44 6.79
N ASN A 11 7.96 -1.84 7.39
CA ASN A 11 8.08 -1.05 8.62
C ASN A 11 7.35 -1.72 9.78
N THR A 12 7.86 -1.51 11.00
CA THR A 12 7.21 -2.00 12.22
C THR A 12 6.17 -1.03 12.77
N VAL A 13 5.11 -1.59 13.35
CA VAL A 13 4.03 -0.86 14.05
C VAL A 13 4.55 -0.16 15.31
N MET A 14 5.65 -0.67 15.90
CA MET A 14 6.28 -0.10 17.10
C MET A 14 6.95 1.25 16.84
N ASP A 15 7.41 1.47 15.61
CA ASP A 15 8.04 2.72 15.18
C ASP A 15 6.99 3.74 14.73
N TRP A 16 6.05 3.29 13.91
CA TRP A 16 5.07 4.14 13.27
C TRP A 16 3.66 3.70 13.63
N HIS A 17 2.97 4.54 14.39
CA HIS A 17 1.64 4.21 14.88
C HIS A 17 0.61 4.15 13.72
N PRO A 18 -0.21 3.08 13.63
CA PRO A 18 -1.08 2.82 12.48
C PRO A 18 -2.15 3.88 12.29
N LYS A 19 -2.59 4.53 13.37
CA LYS A 19 -3.49 5.69 13.26
C LYS A 19 -2.92 6.79 12.36
N ASN A 20 -1.67 7.21 12.56
CA ASN A 20 -1.10 8.34 11.82
C ASN A 20 -0.76 7.92 10.39
N VAL A 21 -0.14 6.74 10.23
CA VAL A 21 0.18 6.19 8.90
C VAL A 21 -1.06 5.98 8.06
N MET A 22 -2.17 5.52 8.64
CA MET A 22 -3.44 5.36 7.94
C MET A 22 -3.98 6.70 7.41
N LEU A 23 -3.89 7.77 8.21
CA LEU A 23 -4.33 9.10 7.82
C LEU A 23 -3.47 9.65 6.68
N THR A 24 -2.15 9.49 6.77
CA THR A 24 -1.23 9.90 5.70
C THR A 24 -1.44 9.08 4.44
N ALA A 25 -1.62 7.76 4.55
CA ALA A 25 -1.88 6.90 3.40
C ALA A 25 -3.20 7.23 2.69
N LEU A 26 -4.23 7.62 3.45
CA LEU A 26 -5.50 8.08 2.87
C LEU A 26 -5.33 9.43 2.16
N PHE A 27 -4.63 10.37 2.77
CA PHE A 27 -4.32 11.66 2.13
C PHE A 27 -3.50 11.48 0.85
N LEU A 28 -2.46 10.65 0.89
CA LEU A 28 -1.65 10.32 -0.29
C LEU A 28 -2.51 9.69 -1.40
N ALA A 29 -3.43 8.78 -1.05
CA ALA A 29 -4.36 8.20 -2.02
C ALA A 29 -5.25 9.23 -2.72
N THR A 30 -5.68 10.29 -2.03
CA THR A 30 -6.46 11.36 -2.65
C THR A 30 -5.65 12.12 -3.71
N LYS A 31 -4.36 12.36 -3.45
CA LYS A 31 -3.44 12.95 -4.42
C LYS A 31 -3.21 12.03 -5.62
N THR A 32 -3.00 10.73 -5.40
CA THR A 32 -2.66 9.78 -6.48
C THR A 32 -3.85 9.37 -7.34
N THR A 33 -5.08 9.50 -6.82
CA THR A 33 -6.33 9.15 -7.54
C THR A 33 -7.00 10.35 -8.23
N ASN A 34 -6.25 11.42 -8.49
CA ASN A 34 -6.73 12.66 -9.12
C ASN A 34 -7.88 13.35 -8.38
N HIS A 35 -7.96 13.21 -7.05
CA HIS A 35 -8.92 13.91 -6.21
C HIS A 35 -8.21 14.67 -5.08
N PRO A 36 -7.40 15.69 -5.39
CA PRO A 36 -6.63 16.38 -4.37
C PRO A 36 -7.56 17.16 -3.43
N ILE A 37 -7.46 16.87 -2.14
CA ILE A 37 -8.17 17.59 -1.07
C ILE A 37 -7.15 18.50 -0.37
N ALA A 38 -7.53 19.75 -0.09
CA ALA A 38 -6.69 20.65 0.68
C ALA A 38 -6.43 20.09 2.09
N LEU A 39 -5.21 20.24 2.60
CA LEU A 39 -4.78 19.64 3.87
C LEU A 39 -5.66 20.09 5.05
N GLU A 40 -6.02 21.37 5.09
CA GLU A 40 -6.90 21.96 6.13
C GLU A 40 -8.32 21.38 6.07
N ALA A 41 -8.85 21.17 4.86
CA ALA A 41 -10.16 20.55 4.65
C ALA A 41 -10.15 19.06 5.01
N TYR A 42 -8.99 18.40 4.87
CA TYR A 42 -8.81 17.01 5.27
C TYR A 42 -8.72 16.87 6.81
N THR A 43 -7.90 17.68 7.47
CA THR A 43 -7.70 17.61 8.93
C THR A 43 -8.91 18.09 9.71
N SER A 44 -9.66 19.08 9.22
CA SER A 44 -10.89 19.57 9.87
C SER A 44 -11.98 18.50 10.00
N ARG A 45 -11.99 17.49 9.12
CA ARG A 45 -12.96 16.37 9.18
C ARG A 45 -12.57 15.32 10.21
N ILE A 46 -11.33 15.34 10.71
CA ILE A 46 -10.78 14.27 11.54
C ILE A 46 -10.45 14.83 12.93
N PRO A 47 -11.06 14.30 14.00
CA PRO A 47 -10.82 14.81 15.34
C PRO A 47 -9.39 14.50 15.80
N LYS A 48 -8.74 15.51 16.40
CA LYS A 48 -7.40 15.39 17.03
C LYS A 48 -6.28 15.04 16.04
N THR A 49 -6.23 15.71 14.89
CA THR A 49 -5.15 15.53 13.91
C THR A 49 -4.61 16.88 13.50
N ALA A 50 -3.29 17.09 13.63
CA ALA A 50 -2.62 18.28 13.15
C ALA A 50 -2.19 18.09 11.67
N PRO A 51 -2.15 19.16 10.85
CA PRO A 51 -1.58 19.11 9.51
C PRO A 51 -0.15 18.58 9.47
N ASN A 52 0.67 18.96 10.46
CA ASN A 52 2.08 18.57 10.53
C ASN A 52 2.27 17.06 10.65
N ASP A 53 1.41 16.38 11.43
CA ASP A 53 1.48 14.92 11.62
C ASP A 53 1.34 14.14 10.30
N VAL A 54 0.57 14.69 9.35
CA VAL A 54 0.33 14.09 8.04
C VAL A 54 1.50 14.36 7.10
N LEU A 55 1.99 15.61 7.09
CA LEU A 55 3.08 16.06 6.22
C LEU A 55 4.42 15.39 6.56
N ASP A 56 4.74 15.26 7.85
CA ASP A 56 6.00 14.67 8.30
C ASP A 56 6.13 13.19 7.87
N LEU A 57 5.00 12.48 7.81
CA LEU A 57 4.96 11.08 7.40
C LEU A 57 4.79 10.90 5.89
N GLU A 58 4.40 11.94 5.14
CA GLU A 58 4.06 11.82 3.72
C GLU A 58 5.23 11.27 2.89
N PHE A 59 6.40 11.89 3.05
CA PHE A 59 7.60 11.49 2.32
C PHE A 59 8.08 10.09 2.72
N LEU A 60 8.04 9.77 4.02
CA LEU A 60 8.39 8.45 4.53
C LEU A 60 7.50 7.35 3.94
N VAL A 61 6.19 7.59 3.89
CA VAL A 61 5.23 6.64 3.31
C VAL A 61 5.51 6.46 1.81
N ALA A 62 5.78 7.55 1.08
CA ALA A 62 6.14 7.49 -0.33
C ALA A 62 7.43 6.67 -0.58
N GLN A 63 8.48 6.89 0.22
CA GLN A 63 9.73 6.15 0.15
C GLN A 63 9.53 4.66 0.46
N SER A 64 8.73 4.34 1.49
CA SER A 64 8.42 2.95 1.85
C SER A 64 7.65 2.22 0.74
N LEU A 65 6.82 2.93 -0.01
CA LEU A 65 6.11 2.42 -1.18
C LEU A 65 7.00 2.32 -2.43
N SER A 66 8.29 2.68 -2.33
CA SER A 66 9.21 2.74 -3.48
C SER A 66 8.68 3.63 -4.61
N PHE A 67 7.93 4.67 -4.26
CA PHE A 67 7.26 5.59 -5.19
C PHE A 67 6.29 4.90 -6.18
N ASP A 68 5.91 3.64 -5.94
CA ASP A 68 4.86 2.98 -6.71
C ASP A 68 3.48 3.30 -6.14
N PHE A 69 2.85 4.31 -6.75
CA PHE A 69 1.51 4.76 -6.38
C PHE A 69 0.40 4.04 -7.15
N THR A 70 0.72 3.29 -8.21
CA THR A 70 -0.29 2.70 -9.09
C THR A 70 -0.85 1.43 -8.47
N ILE A 71 -2.13 1.44 -8.11
CA ILE A 71 -2.81 0.27 -7.55
C ILE A 71 -3.94 -0.18 -8.47
N TRP A 72 -3.91 -1.46 -8.81
CA TRP A 72 -4.99 -2.12 -9.54
C TRP A 72 -5.98 -2.76 -8.57
N HIS A 73 -7.15 -2.15 -8.41
CA HIS A 73 -8.17 -2.65 -7.48
C HIS A 73 -9.05 -3.75 -8.10
N ALA A 74 -9.40 -4.76 -7.29
CA ALA A 74 -10.33 -5.82 -7.67
C ALA A 74 -11.74 -5.30 -8.01
N HIS A 75 -12.15 -4.13 -7.49
CA HIS A 75 -13.41 -3.47 -7.86
C HIS A 75 -13.52 -3.21 -9.37
N ARG A 76 -12.42 -2.77 -10.00
CA ARG A 76 -12.39 -2.49 -11.44
C ARG A 76 -12.46 -3.79 -12.26
N ALA A 77 -11.78 -4.83 -11.79
CA ALA A 77 -11.83 -6.15 -12.42
C ALA A 77 -13.22 -6.78 -12.30
N LEU A 78 -13.89 -6.66 -11.15
CA LEU A 78 -15.26 -7.15 -10.96
C LEU A 78 -16.25 -6.44 -11.89
N TRP A 79 -16.09 -5.13 -12.10
CA TRP A 79 -16.89 -4.40 -13.09
C TRP A 79 -16.67 -4.91 -14.51
N GLY A 80 -15.42 -5.19 -14.88
CA GLY A 80 -15.09 -5.81 -16.17
C GLY A 80 -15.75 -7.19 -16.34
N LEU A 81 -15.69 -8.04 -15.31
CA LEU A 81 -16.36 -9.35 -15.32
C LEU A 81 -17.87 -9.21 -15.48
N TRP A 82 -18.49 -8.24 -14.81
CA TRP A 82 -19.91 -7.96 -14.92
C TRP A 82 -20.33 -7.56 -16.33
N LEU A 83 -19.54 -6.74 -17.03
CA LEU A 83 -19.79 -6.37 -18.42
C LEU A 83 -19.62 -7.55 -19.37
N ASP A 84 -18.60 -8.36 -19.15
CA ASP A 84 -18.30 -9.50 -20.01
C ASP A 84 -19.36 -10.62 -19.88
N LEU A 85 -19.88 -10.83 -18.67
CA LEU A 85 -21.00 -11.74 -18.41
C LEU A 85 -22.29 -11.33 -19.13
N GLN A 86 -22.50 -10.03 -19.41
CA GLN A 86 -23.69 -9.60 -20.16
C GLN A 86 -23.68 -10.08 -21.62
N ASN A 87 -22.50 -10.39 -22.16
CA ASN A 87 -22.37 -10.86 -23.53
C ASN A 87 -22.61 -12.37 -23.66
N LEU A 88 -22.71 -13.11 -22.54
CA LEU A 88 -22.96 -14.55 -22.60
C LEU A 88 -24.46 -14.83 -22.82
N PRO A 89 -24.79 -15.84 -23.64
CA PRO A 89 -26.17 -16.29 -23.79
C PRO A 89 -26.72 -16.85 -22.46
N ASP A 90 -28.04 -16.78 -22.27
CA ASP A 90 -28.79 -17.34 -21.14
C ASP A 90 -28.61 -16.70 -19.75
N ILE A 91 -27.97 -15.54 -19.63
CA ILE A 91 -27.84 -14.84 -18.34
C ILE A 91 -28.96 -13.80 -18.14
N ARG A 92 -29.76 -13.99 -17.10
CA ARG A 92 -30.75 -13.01 -16.66
C ARG A 92 -30.08 -11.80 -16.02
N THR A 93 -30.36 -10.60 -16.54
CA THR A 93 -29.76 -9.35 -16.05
C THR A 93 -30.04 -9.09 -14.56
N ASP A 94 -31.20 -9.48 -14.05
CA ASP A 94 -31.55 -9.30 -12.63
C ASP A 94 -30.72 -10.18 -11.70
N GLU A 95 -30.45 -11.42 -12.10
CA GLU A 95 -29.62 -12.34 -11.34
C GLU A 95 -28.17 -11.86 -11.32
N LEU A 96 -27.68 -11.37 -12.46
CA LEU A 96 -26.35 -10.82 -12.59
C LEU A 96 -26.14 -9.58 -11.69
N LYS A 97 -27.12 -8.69 -11.59
CA LYS A 97 -27.06 -7.53 -10.68
C LYS A 97 -26.98 -7.97 -9.21
N ARG A 98 -27.83 -8.91 -8.79
CA ARG A 98 -27.79 -9.43 -7.41
C ARG A 98 -26.45 -10.09 -7.09
N ALA A 99 -25.92 -10.90 -8.03
CA ALA A 99 -24.63 -11.54 -7.88
C ALA A 99 -23.49 -10.50 -7.79
N TYR A 100 -23.56 -9.41 -8.55
CA TYR A 100 -22.59 -8.31 -8.49
C TYR A 100 -22.59 -7.61 -7.13
N ASP A 101 -23.76 -7.29 -6.57
CA ASP A 101 -23.87 -6.61 -5.27
C ASP A 101 -23.31 -7.48 -4.12
N VAL A 102 -23.60 -8.78 -4.15
CA VAL A 102 -23.03 -9.76 -3.20
C VAL A 102 -21.52 -9.87 -3.40
N ALA A 103 -21.06 -9.98 -4.64
CA ALA A 103 -19.63 -10.05 -4.96
C ALA A 103 -18.88 -8.78 -4.51
N LEU A 104 -19.50 -7.60 -4.59
CA LEU A 104 -18.91 -6.35 -4.10
C LEU A 104 -18.67 -6.38 -2.59
N THR A 105 -19.56 -7.03 -1.84
CA THR A 105 -19.38 -7.26 -0.40
C THR A 105 -18.18 -8.17 -0.14
N HIS A 106 -18.02 -9.24 -0.92
CA HIS A 106 -16.85 -10.10 -0.83
C HIS A 106 -15.54 -9.42 -1.26
N VAL A 107 -15.56 -8.52 -2.25
CA VAL A 107 -14.38 -7.70 -2.61
C VAL A 107 -13.98 -6.76 -1.48
N ARG A 108 -14.94 -6.24 -0.72
CA ARG A 108 -14.63 -5.45 0.49
C ARG A 108 -13.99 -6.32 1.57
N ALA A 109 -14.49 -7.55 1.76
CA ALA A 109 -13.92 -8.53 2.69
C ALA A 109 -12.51 -8.99 2.26
N SER A 110 -12.27 -9.19 0.96
CA SER A 110 -10.96 -9.61 0.44
C SER A 110 -9.87 -8.56 0.68
N ARG A 111 -10.25 -7.29 0.84
CA ARG A 111 -9.31 -6.23 1.23
C ARG A 111 -8.87 -6.31 2.69
N LEU A 112 -9.53 -7.09 3.54
CA LEU A 112 -9.06 -7.35 4.91
C LEU A 112 -8.01 -8.48 4.96
N THR A 113 -7.90 -9.28 3.89
CA THR A 113 -6.94 -10.39 3.80
C THR A 113 -5.69 -10.02 2.98
N ASP A 114 -4.70 -10.89 2.95
CA ASP A 114 -3.47 -10.69 2.17
C ASP A 114 -3.64 -10.99 0.67
N ALA A 115 -4.87 -11.28 0.23
CA ALA A 115 -5.15 -11.63 -1.16
C ALA A 115 -4.65 -10.57 -2.15
N GLU A 116 -4.78 -9.29 -1.81
CA GLU A 116 -4.34 -8.16 -2.64
C GLU A 116 -2.81 -8.11 -2.87
N LEU A 117 -2.02 -8.77 -2.02
CA LEU A 117 -0.56 -8.83 -2.13
C LEU A 117 -0.08 -10.09 -2.88
N ILE A 118 -0.88 -11.16 -2.85
CA ILE A 118 -0.50 -12.49 -3.36
C ILE A 118 -1.08 -12.74 -4.76
N TYR A 119 -2.30 -12.28 -5.03
CA TYR A 119 -3.05 -12.62 -6.23
C TYR A 119 -3.37 -11.40 -7.10
N THR A 120 -3.60 -11.67 -8.38
CA THR A 120 -3.99 -10.61 -9.32
C THR A 120 -5.44 -10.16 -9.08
N PRO A 121 -5.78 -8.88 -9.35
CA PRO A 121 -7.13 -8.37 -9.11
C PRO A 121 -8.22 -9.12 -9.89
N SER A 122 -7.90 -9.66 -11.07
CA SER A 122 -8.84 -10.47 -11.87
C SER A 122 -9.16 -11.81 -11.21
N GLN A 123 -8.16 -12.50 -10.65
CA GLN A 123 -8.35 -13.74 -9.91
C GLN A 123 -9.18 -13.51 -8.64
N ILE A 124 -8.90 -12.42 -7.91
CA ILE A 124 -9.66 -12.03 -6.72
C ILE A 124 -11.11 -11.72 -7.09
N ALA A 125 -11.35 -10.96 -8.16
CA ALA A 125 -12.69 -10.61 -8.61
C ALA A 125 -13.50 -11.85 -9.03
N LEU A 126 -12.88 -12.80 -9.75
CA LEU A 126 -13.52 -14.06 -10.12
C LEU A 126 -13.84 -14.91 -8.89
N ALA A 127 -12.95 -14.95 -7.90
CA ALA A 127 -13.20 -15.65 -6.65
C ALA A 127 -14.36 -15.04 -5.84
N CYS A 128 -14.44 -13.71 -5.79
CA CYS A 128 -15.56 -13.00 -5.16
C CYS A 128 -16.88 -13.25 -5.90
N LEU A 129 -16.86 -13.29 -7.24
CA LEU A 129 -18.02 -13.66 -8.04
C LEU A 129 -18.42 -15.12 -7.78
N SER A 130 -17.46 -16.04 -7.67
CA SER A 130 -17.71 -17.45 -7.36
C SER A 130 -18.27 -17.68 -5.95
N LEU A 131 -18.03 -16.76 -5.00
CA LEU A 131 -18.71 -16.76 -3.70
C LEU A 131 -20.18 -16.33 -3.82
N ALA A 132 -20.47 -15.37 -4.68
CA ALA A 132 -21.82 -14.87 -4.90
C ALA A 132 -22.67 -15.82 -5.77
N SER A 133 -22.11 -16.30 -6.88
CA SER A 133 -22.72 -17.27 -7.77
C SER A 133 -21.64 -18.16 -8.41
N PRO A 134 -21.51 -19.43 -7.97
CA PRO A 134 -20.57 -20.37 -8.55
C PRO A 134 -20.82 -20.62 -10.04
N GLN A 135 -22.10 -20.66 -10.45
CA GLN A 135 -22.51 -20.96 -11.82
C GLN A 135 -22.06 -19.88 -12.81
N LEU A 136 -22.24 -18.60 -12.45
CA LEU A 136 -21.80 -17.47 -13.29
C LEU A 136 -20.28 -17.43 -13.42
N ALA A 137 -19.56 -17.70 -12.33
CA ALA A 137 -18.10 -17.74 -12.35
C ALA A 137 -17.56 -18.90 -13.21
N SER A 138 -18.18 -20.09 -13.13
CA SER A 138 -17.81 -21.22 -14.00
C SER A 138 -18.15 -20.97 -15.47
N ALA A 139 -19.31 -20.40 -15.76
CA ALA A 139 -19.72 -20.06 -17.12
C ALA A 139 -18.74 -19.07 -17.76
N TRP A 140 -18.35 -18.03 -17.01
CA TRP A 140 -17.34 -17.09 -17.46
C TRP A 140 -15.98 -17.76 -17.69
N ALA A 141 -15.52 -18.58 -16.76
CA ALA A 141 -14.24 -19.28 -16.87
C ALA A 141 -14.18 -20.20 -18.11
N LEU A 142 -15.27 -20.94 -18.38
CA LEU A 142 -15.39 -21.81 -19.55
C LEU A 142 -15.40 -21.01 -20.86
N SER A 143 -16.13 -19.89 -20.90
CA SER A 143 -16.21 -19.04 -22.10
C SER A 143 -14.85 -18.46 -22.54
N LYS A 144 -13.91 -18.31 -21.60
CA LYS A 144 -12.55 -17.83 -21.87
C LYS A 144 -11.54 -18.94 -22.10
N SER A 145 -11.77 -20.14 -21.55
CA SER A 145 -10.91 -21.30 -21.81
C SER A 145 -11.11 -21.89 -23.21
N ASP A 146 -12.27 -21.67 -23.83
CA ASP A 146 -12.57 -22.05 -25.23
C ASP A 146 -11.95 -21.08 -26.27
N SER A 147 -11.16 -20.10 -25.83
CA SER A 147 -10.42 -19.21 -26.73
C SER A 147 -9.38 -19.99 -27.55
N PRO A 148 -9.28 -19.78 -28.88
CA PRO A 148 -8.55 -20.63 -29.82
C PRO A 148 -7.02 -20.43 -29.80
N LEU A 149 -6.42 -20.27 -28.63
CA LEU A 149 -4.98 -20.42 -28.47
C LEU A 149 -4.66 -21.92 -28.31
N PRO A 150 -3.64 -22.44 -29.02
CA PRO A 150 -3.32 -23.86 -29.00
C PRO A 150 -2.73 -24.22 -27.63
N SER A 151 -3.58 -24.63 -26.70
CA SER A 151 -3.16 -25.31 -25.49
C SER A 151 -3.00 -26.81 -25.80
N PRO A 152 -1.96 -27.46 -25.27
CA PRO A 152 -1.77 -28.90 -25.46
C PRO A 152 -2.98 -29.67 -24.91
N PRO A 153 -3.28 -30.87 -25.44
CA PRO A 153 -4.51 -31.60 -25.15
C PRO A 153 -4.66 -31.81 -23.64
N ALA A 154 -5.61 -31.11 -23.03
CA ALA A 154 -5.93 -31.26 -21.62
C ALA A 154 -6.51 -32.67 -21.40
N SER A 155 -5.95 -33.38 -20.43
CA SER A 155 -6.51 -34.62 -19.91
C SER A 155 -7.93 -34.38 -19.36
N PRO A 156 -8.89 -35.29 -19.58
CA PRO A 156 -10.33 -35.09 -19.32
C PRO A 156 -10.71 -35.01 -17.82
N SER A 157 -9.74 -34.97 -16.91
CA SER A 157 -9.94 -35.02 -15.45
C SER A 157 -9.24 -33.91 -14.66
N ALA A 158 -8.51 -33.00 -15.31
CA ALA A 158 -7.86 -31.89 -14.61
C ALA A 158 -8.83 -30.70 -14.53
N GLU A 159 -9.28 -30.36 -13.32
CA GLU A 159 -9.95 -29.07 -13.07
C GLU A 159 -9.08 -27.93 -13.62
N SER A 160 -9.71 -26.94 -14.26
CA SER A 160 -8.97 -25.78 -14.78
C SER A 160 -8.11 -25.18 -13.66
N PRO A 161 -6.81 -24.91 -13.89
CA PRO A 161 -5.92 -24.37 -12.85
C PRO A 161 -6.45 -23.03 -12.28
N VAL A 162 -7.26 -22.31 -13.07
CA VAL A 162 -7.97 -21.10 -12.64
C VAL A 162 -8.98 -21.39 -11.53
N LEU A 163 -9.73 -22.49 -11.63
CA LEU A 163 -10.73 -22.87 -10.62
C LEU A 163 -10.09 -23.29 -9.30
N ILE A 164 -8.95 -23.98 -9.35
CA ILE A 164 -8.16 -24.33 -8.16
C ILE A 164 -7.69 -23.05 -7.43
N LEU A 165 -7.12 -22.10 -8.17
CA LEU A 165 -6.70 -20.81 -7.61
C LEU A 165 -7.89 -20.03 -7.03
N VAL A 166 -9.02 -20.03 -7.71
CA VAL A 166 -10.26 -19.42 -7.21
C VAL A 166 -10.67 -20.06 -5.88
N ALA A 167 -10.65 -21.38 -5.76
CA ALA A 167 -11.00 -22.08 -4.51
C ALA A 167 -10.09 -21.66 -3.34
N LEU A 168 -8.78 -21.53 -3.57
CA LEU A 168 -7.83 -21.05 -2.55
C LEU A 168 -8.15 -19.62 -2.09
N ILE A 169 -8.40 -18.71 -3.04
CA ILE A 169 -8.73 -17.32 -2.73
C ILE A 169 -10.07 -17.25 -1.96
N LYS A 170 -11.06 -18.06 -2.34
CA LYS A 170 -12.35 -18.15 -1.63
C LYS A 170 -12.14 -18.56 -0.17
N ALA A 171 -11.37 -19.61 0.07
CA ALA A 171 -11.08 -20.08 1.42
C ALA A 171 -10.40 -19.00 2.27
N MET A 172 -9.45 -18.25 1.69
CA MET A 172 -8.79 -17.13 2.35
C MET A 172 -9.78 -16.01 2.72
N ILE A 173 -10.66 -15.62 1.80
CA ILE A 173 -11.66 -14.55 2.03
C ILE A 173 -12.66 -14.97 3.12
N VAL A 174 -13.13 -16.22 3.09
CA VAL A 174 -14.12 -16.70 4.07
C VAL A 174 -13.51 -16.80 5.47
N THR A 175 -12.28 -17.29 5.58
CA THR A 175 -11.62 -17.47 6.88
C THR A 175 -11.15 -16.15 7.50
N ASN A 176 -10.55 -15.27 6.69
CA ASN A 176 -9.83 -14.09 7.21
C ASN A 176 -10.49 -12.76 6.82
N GLY A 177 -11.57 -12.77 6.05
CA GLY A 177 -12.23 -11.56 5.54
C GLY A 177 -13.18 -10.88 6.54
N SER A 178 -13.11 -11.24 7.82
CA SER A 178 -13.91 -10.64 8.88
C SER A 178 -13.10 -9.58 9.65
N PRO A 179 -13.75 -8.52 10.17
CA PRO A 179 -13.07 -7.55 11.01
C PRO A 179 -12.59 -8.23 12.32
N PRO A 180 -11.43 -7.81 12.86
CA PRO A 180 -10.93 -8.36 14.11
C PRO A 180 -11.84 -8.01 15.28
N ASP A 181 -11.82 -8.85 16.30
CA ASP A 181 -12.58 -8.62 17.54
C ASP A 181 -12.08 -7.36 18.27
N VAL A 182 -13.02 -6.57 18.79
CA VAL A 182 -12.72 -5.25 19.37
C VAL A 182 -11.90 -5.38 20.66
N GLU A 183 -12.13 -6.41 21.46
CA GLU A 183 -11.38 -6.62 22.71
C GLU A 183 -9.93 -7.00 22.42
N SER A 184 -9.74 -7.89 21.44
CA SER A 184 -8.40 -8.25 20.97
C SER A 184 -7.61 -7.03 20.47
N VAL A 185 -8.26 -6.12 19.72
CA VAL A 185 -7.63 -4.90 19.22
C VAL A 185 -7.26 -3.95 20.37
N ARG A 186 -8.11 -3.82 21.39
CA ARG A 186 -7.83 -2.96 22.56
C ARG A 186 -6.63 -3.46 23.36
N GLU A 187 -6.52 -4.77 23.55
CA GLU A 187 -5.38 -5.37 24.25
C GLU A 187 -4.08 -5.16 23.48
N VAL A 188 -4.10 -5.33 22.15
CA VAL A 188 -2.94 -5.05 21.29
C VAL A 188 -2.55 -3.57 21.35
N ASP A 189 -3.51 -2.64 21.30
CA ASP A 189 -3.24 -1.20 21.42
C ASP A 189 -2.61 -0.83 22.78
N ARG A 190 -3.05 -1.49 23.87
CA ARG A 190 -2.46 -1.31 25.19
C ARG A 190 -1.00 -1.75 25.22
N ARG A 191 -0.68 -2.91 24.62
CA ARG A 191 0.70 -3.41 24.52
C ARG A 191 1.56 -2.51 23.65
N LEU A 192 1.02 -2.03 22.54
CA LEU A 192 1.73 -1.15 21.60
C LEU A 192 2.20 0.15 22.26
N LYS A 193 1.41 0.71 23.19
CA LYS A 193 1.81 1.90 23.95
C LYS A 193 3.04 1.68 24.81
N ILE A 194 3.27 0.45 25.28
CA ILE A 194 4.40 0.10 26.13
C ILE A 194 5.65 -0.15 25.29
N CYS A 195 5.52 -0.82 24.15
CA CYS A 195 6.66 -1.19 23.29
C CYS A 195 6.97 -0.18 22.17
N LYS A 196 6.46 1.04 22.26
CA LYS A 196 6.73 2.07 21.25
C LYS A 196 8.20 2.47 21.27
N ASN A 197 8.82 2.58 20.10
CA ASN A 197 10.24 2.91 20.00
C ASN A 197 10.52 4.28 20.64
N PRO A 198 11.31 4.35 21.73
CA PRO A 198 11.55 5.60 22.44
C PRO A 198 12.24 6.63 21.55
N GLU A 199 13.13 6.25 20.64
CA GLU A 199 13.84 7.18 19.75
C GLU A 199 12.93 7.99 18.83
N LYS A 200 11.70 7.52 18.58
CA LYS A 200 10.71 8.19 17.72
C LYS A 200 9.58 8.85 18.52
N VAL A 201 9.65 8.82 19.85
CA VAL A 201 8.69 9.51 20.73
C VAL A 201 9.25 10.88 21.07
N VAL A 202 8.61 11.93 20.55
CA VAL A 202 8.96 13.33 20.81
C VAL A 202 9.02 13.58 22.33
N GLY A 203 10.19 14.02 22.81
CA GLY A 203 10.44 14.31 24.23
C GLY A 203 10.98 13.13 25.05
N SER A 204 11.23 11.95 24.47
CA SER A 204 11.99 10.91 25.16
C SER A 204 13.49 11.25 25.19
N ASN A 205 14.21 10.73 26.20
CA ASN A 205 15.66 10.91 26.27
C ASN A 205 16.40 10.37 25.04
N ALA A 206 15.87 9.31 24.42
CA ALA A 206 16.45 8.72 23.21
C ALA A 206 16.20 9.60 21.98
N TYR A 207 15.03 10.24 21.88
CA TYR A 207 14.71 11.20 20.82
C TYR A 207 15.58 12.46 20.92
N ILE A 208 15.72 13.03 22.13
CA ILE A 208 16.55 14.21 22.37
C ILE A 208 18.02 13.91 22.02
N LYS A 209 18.56 12.79 22.48
CA LYS A 209 19.93 12.38 22.19
C LYS A 209 20.19 12.20 20.69
N LYS A 210 19.23 11.64 19.94
CA LYS A 210 19.32 11.49 18.49
C LYS A 210 19.28 12.83 17.76
N GLN A 211 18.43 13.75 18.21
CA GLN A 211 18.33 15.09 17.66
C GLN A 211 19.61 15.90 17.91
N GLU A 212 20.16 15.83 19.12
CA GLU A 212 21.45 16.44 19.48
C GLU A 212 22.61 15.87 18.63
N GLU A 213 22.62 14.56 18.39
CA GLU A 213 23.65 13.94 17.53
C GLU A 213 23.52 14.40 16.07
N GLN A 214 22.30 14.48 15.54
CA GLN A 214 22.05 15.00 14.19
C GLN A 214 22.44 16.47 14.07
N GLU A 215 22.11 17.30 15.06
CA GLU A 215 22.51 18.71 15.09
C GLU A 215 24.02 18.86 15.19
N ARG A 216 24.69 18.04 16.00
CA ARG A 216 26.16 18.03 16.09
C ARG A 216 26.79 17.67 14.73
N LYS A 217 26.34 16.60 14.09
CA LYS A 217 26.80 16.21 12.74
C LYS A 217 26.52 17.29 11.71
N ALA A 218 25.37 17.95 11.76
CA ALA A 218 25.04 19.05 10.87
C ALA A 218 25.92 20.28 11.11
N GLN A 219 26.23 20.60 12.37
CA GLN A 219 27.15 21.68 12.72
C GLN A 219 28.59 21.37 12.27
N GLU A 220 29.05 20.14 12.42
CA GLU A 220 30.36 19.68 11.91
C GLU A 220 30.43 19.77 10.38
N LYS A 221 29.40 19.29 9.67
CA LYS A 221 29.29 19.44 8.20
C LYS A 221 29.29 20.92 7.78
N ARG A 222 28.57 21.79 8.49
CA ARG A 222 28.55 23.25 8.23
C ARG A 222 29.90 23.90 8.48
N LYS A 223 30.61 23.52 9.55
CA LYS A 223 31.96 24.02 9.85
C LYS A 223 32.96 23.58 8.79
N ARG A 224 32.97 22.29 8.39
CA ARG A 224 33.83 21.76 7.31
C ARG A 224 33.58 22.51 6.00
N LYS A 225 32.32 22.74 5.61
CA LYS A 225 31.98 23.54 4.42
C LYS A 225 32.44 24.99 4.52
N ALA A 226 32.25 25.64 5.67
CA ALA A 226 32.68 27.01 5.88
C ALA A 226 34.22 27.17 5.84
N GLU A 227 34.97 26.21 6.37
CA GLU A 227 36.44 26.19 6.29
C GLU A 227 36.93 25.96 4.87
N LEU A 228 36.30 25.06 4.12
CA LEU A 228 36.61 24.85 2.69
C LEU A 228 36.38 26.12 1.87
N VAL A 229 35.25 26.81 2.08
CA VAL A 229 34.95 28.08 1.41
C VAL A 229 35.95 29.17 1.80
N ARG A 230 36.32 29.26 3.09
CA ARG A 230 37.31 30.25 3.54
C ARG A 230 38.68 29.99 2.90
N LYS A 231 39.11 28.74 2.83
CA LYS A 231 40.38 28.35 2.21
C LYS A 231 40.40 28.65 0.71
N ALA A 232 39.31 28.36 -0.01
CA ALA A 232 39.18 28.71 -1.42
C ALA A 232 39.23 30.23 -1.66
N MET A 233 38.65 31.02 -0.76
CA MET A 233 38.70 32.49 -0.81
C MET A 233 40.12 33.05 -0.51
N GLU A 234 40.85 32.41 0.40
CA GLU A 234 42.26 32.74 0.71
C GLU A 234 43.21 32.40 -0.46
N ASP A 235 42.94 31.30 -1.18
CA ASP A 235 43.72 30.87 -2.35
C ASP A 235 43.38 31.65 -3.64
N GLY A 236 42.49 32.65 -3.56
CA GLY A 236 42.23 33.61 -4.65
C GLY A 236 41.38 33.08 -5.80
N ASP A 237 40.78 31.89 -5.66
CA ASP A 237 39.86 31.30 -6.63
C ASP A 237 38.44 31.20 -6.05
N PRO A 238 37.62 32.24 -6.22
CA PRO A 238 36.26 32.30 -5.67
C PRO A 238 35.24 31.45 -6.43
N PHE A 239 35.62 30.81 -7.55
CA PHE A 239 34.71 30.01 -8.39
C PHE A 239 35.17 28.56 -8.61
N GLY A 240 36.38 28.19 -8.21
CA GLY A 240 36.89 26.81 -8.26
C GLY A 240 37.14 26.36 -9.70
N ASN A 241 38.38 26.43 -10.15
CA ASN A 241 38.76 25.86 -11.44
C ASN A 241 38.86 24.33 -11.38
N GLU A 242 38.14 23.73 -12.33
CA GLU A 242 38.16 22.33 -12.81
C GLU A 242 38.12 21.24 -11.72
N PHE A 243 36.96 20.55 -11.65
CA PHE A 243 36.79 19.27 -10.97
C PHE A 243 38.00 18.37 -11.21
N THR A 244 38.83 18.19 -10.19
CA THR A 244 39.88 17.18 -10.22
C THR A 244 39.26 15.86 -9.74
N GLU A 245 39.63 14.75 -10.39
CA GLU A 245 39.09 13.39 -10.15
C GLU A 245 39.23 12.86 -8.70
N LYS A 246 39.74 13.68 -7.77
CA LYS A 246 39.90 13.38 -6.33
C LYS A 246 38.84 13.99 -5.42
N ASP A 247 37.85 14.69 -5.97
CA ASP A 247 36.60 14.95 -5.25
C ASP A 247 35.83 13.63 -5.15
N GLU A 248 36.35 12.71 -4.33
CA GLU A 248 35.60 11.56 -3.85
C GLU A 248 34.33 12.13 -3.23
N LEU A 249 33.24 11.91 -3.96
CA LEU A 249 31.88 12.06 -3.48
C LEU A 249 31.82 11.23 -2.20
N ASP A 250 31.86 11.92 -1.05
CA ASP A 250 31.41 11.42 0.25
C ASP A 250 29.88 11.17 0.13
N ASP A 251 29.50 10.23 -0.76
CA ASP A 251 28.18 9.61 -0.88
C ASP A 251 28.10 8.48 0.17
N ASP A 252 28.29 8.86 1.43
CA ASP A 252 27.94 8.03 2.58
C ASP A 252 26.65 8.59 3.20
N ASP A 253 25.55 8.48 2.44
CA ASP A 253 24.18 8.57 2.94
C ASP A 253 23.62 7.13 3.06
N ASP A 254 24.00 6.44 4.14
CA ASP A 254 23.29 5.28 4.71
C ASP A 254 22.45 5.72 5.94
#